data_AF-A0AAD7W2T6-F1
#
_entry.id   AF-A0AAD7W2T6-F1
#
_cell.length_a   1.000
_cell.length_b   1.000
_cell.length_c   1.000
_cell.angle_alpha   90.00
_cell.angle_beta   90.00
_cell.angle_gamma   90.00
#
_symmetry.space_group_name_H-M   'P 1'
#
loop_
_entity.id
_entity.type
_entity.pdbx_description
1 polymer ?
#
loop_
_entity_poly.entity_id
_entity_poly.type
_entity_poly.pdbx_seq_one_letter_code
_entity_poly.pdbx_strand_id
1 'polypeptide(L)'
;MNSYVISDLEVCGLEDSKFIELPKAYTHGSIPVHTENIPKQSEIRKWPYLSEVRLPEIEADVGLLIGANCSSAMEPWHVINSRNGGPYAVKTAIGWVVNGPIRKELSEKEKPPHCSVNRITVTEIEKLLVQQYNTDFPEHNYDDKEEMSQEDKQFMQSVKKTTTFENGHYSIGLPLKNHKLPMPKNRCMAEQRLASLRRKFRKDPGFYEDYKCFMDNVVEKGYAVRVRMTS
;
A
#
# COMPACT_ATOMS: atom_id res chain seq x y z
N MET A 1 -16.00 -11.81 -23.94
CA MET A 1 -16.72 -10.61 -24.42
C MET A 1 -15.67 -9.53 -24.64
N ASN A 2 -15.62 -8.94 -25.83
CA ASN A 2 -14.75 -7.79 -26.07
C ASN A 2 -15.50 -6.55 -25.58
N SER A 3 -14.98 -5.89 -24.56
CA SER A 3 -15.40 -4.55 -24.16
C SER A 3 -14.41 -3.55 -24.75
N TYR A 4 -14.93 -2.49 -25.36
CA TYR A 4 -14.15 -1.37 -25.84
C TYR A 4 -14.23 -0.24 -24.81
N VAL A 5 -13.13 0.49 -24.68
CA VAL A 5 -13.08 1.72 -23.90
C VAL A 5 -13.39 2.86 -24.83
N ILE A 6 -14.42 3.63 -24.50
CA ILE A 6 -14.79 4.86 -25.21
C ILE A 6 -14.34 6.03 -24.34
N SER A 7 -13.60 6.94 -24.96
CA SER A 7 -13.16 8.21 -24.35
C SER A 7 -13.92 9.35 -25.03
N ASP A 8 -13.90 10.54 -24.40
CA ASP A 8 -14.44 11.78 -24.98
C ASP A 8 -15.97 11.75 -25.26
N LEU A 9 -16.69 10.97 -24.45
CA LEU A 9 -18.15 10.94 -24.49
C LEU A 9 -18.71 12.08 -23.64
N GLU A 10 -19.64 12.86 -24.17
CA GLU A 10 -20.31 13.93 -23.46
C GLU A 10 -21.81 13.67 -23.35
N VAL A 11 -22.43 14.17 -22.26
CA VAL A 11 -23.87 14.12 -22.05
C VAL A 11 -24.42 15.48 -21.63
N CYS A 12 -25.66 15.76 -21.97
CA CYS A 12 -26.39 16.95 -21.54
C CYS A 12 -27.83 16.58 -21.15
N GLY A 13 -28.47 17.44 -20.36
CA GLY A 13 -29.91 17.34 -20.10
C GLY A 13 -30.72 17.58 -21.39
N LEU A 14 -31.91 16.99 -21.49
CA LEU A 14 -32.74 17.07 -22.70
C LEU A 14 -33.12 18.50 -23.12
N GLU A 15 -33.24 19.41 -22.15
CA GLU A 15 -33.62 20.80 -22.37
C GLU A 15 -32.42 21.76 -22.16
N ASP A 16 -31.24 21.22 -21.87
CA ASP A 16 -30.07 21.99 -21.47
C ASP A 16 -28.99 22.00 -22.57
N SER A 17 -28.15 23.04 -22.57
CA SER A 17 -27.02 23.18 -23.49
C SER A 17 -25.66 22.96 -22.82
N LYS A 18 -25.67 22.56 -21.55
CA LYS A 18 -24.45 22.31 -20.78
C LYS A 18 -24.04 20.85 -20.94
N PHE A 19 -22.94 20.63 -21.63
CA PHE A 19 -22.33 19.32 -21.79
C PHE A 19 -21.44 18.98 -20.60
N ILE A 20 -21.44 17.68 -20.25
CA ILE A 20 -20.65 17.10 -19.19
C ILE A 20 -19.83 15.98 -19.81
N GLU A 21 -18.51 16.12 -19.75
CA GLU A 21 -17.58 15.07 -20.12
C GLU A 21 -17.72 13.87 -19.17
N LEU A 22 -17.93 12.70 -19.74
CA LEU A 22 -17.98 11.45 -18.99
C LEU A 22 -16.57 10.88 -18.81
N PRO A 23 -16.29 10.27 -17.64
CA PRO A 23 -15.14 9.39 -17.50
C PRO A 23 -15.17 8.26 -18.55
N LYS A 24 -14.03 7.57 -18.73
CA LYS A 24 -13.91 6.40 -19.61
C LYS A 24 -15.14 5.48 -19.50
N ALA A 25 -15.87 5.34 -20.61
CA ALA A 25 -17.03 4.48 -20.71
C ALA A 25 -16.63 3.12 -21.27
N TYR A 26 -17.37 2.08 -20.91
CA TYR A 26 -17.08 0.70 -21.31
C TYR A 26 -18.28 0.11 -22.03
N THR A 27 -18.06 -0.47 -23.20
CA THR A 27 -19.15 -1.14 -23.94
C THR A 27 -19.46 -2.49 -23.33
N HIS A 28 -20.75 -2.83 -23.25
CA HIS A 28 -21.22 -4.15 -22.87
C HIS A 28 -22.24 -4.64 -23.90
N GLY A 29 -22.29 -5.96 -24.16
CA GLY A 29 -23.17 -6.52 -25.21
C GLY A 29 -24.67 -6.36 -24.91
N SER A 30 -25.02 -6.14 -23.65
CA SER A 30 -26.38 -5.80 -23.21
C SER A 30 -26.33 -5.00 -21.91
N ILE A 31 -27.14 -3.95 -21.81
CA ILE A 31 -27.32 -3.23 -20.54
C ILE A 31 -28.42 -3.95 -19.74
N PRO A 32 -28.15 -4.43 -18.51
CA PRO A 32 -29.12 -5.21 -17.72
C PRO A 32 -30.19 -4.30 -17.10
N VAL A 33 -30.94 -3.58 -17.92
CA VAL A 33 -32.05 -2.71 -17.51
C VAL A 33 -33.34 -3.20 -18.18
N HIS A 34 -34.39 -3.27 -17.38
CA HIS A 34 -35.74 -3.57 -17.86
C HIS A 34 -36.55 -2.27 -17.88
N THR A 35 -37.28 -2.01 -18.96
CA THR A 35 -38.12 -0.81 -19.12
C THR A 35 -39.21 -0.71 -18.05
N GLU A 36 -39.64 -1.84 -17.48
CA GLU A 36 -40.57 -1.91 -16.36
C GLU A 36 -40.04 -1.27 -15.06
N ASN A 37 -38.72 -1.14 -14.93
CA ASN A 37 -38.05 -0.53 -13.78
C ASN A 37 -37.88 0.99 -13.93
N ILE A 38 -38.21 1.56 -15.09
CA ILE A 38 -38.16 3.00 -15.32
C ILE A 38 -39.41 3.63 -14.69
N PRO A 39 -39.27 4.59 -13.75
CA PRO A 39 -40.42 5.18 -13.08
C PRO A 39 -41.23 6.05 -14.04
N LYS A 40 -42.55 5.90 -13.99
CA LYS A 40 -43.48 6.70 -14.80
C LYS A 40 -43.93 7.94 -14.03
N GLN A 41 -44.26 9.01 -14.75
CA GLN A 41 -44.80 10.23 -14.15
C GLN A 41 -46.05 9.98 -13.30
N SER A 42 -46.91 9.03 -13.70
CA SER A 42 -48.11 8.64 -12.94
C SER A 42 -47.80 8.02 -11.58
N GLU A 43 -46.63 7.40 -11.41
CA GLU A 43 -46.18 6.84 -10.14
C GLU A 43 -45.64 7.94 -9.21
N ILE A 44 -44.91 8.90 -9.76
CA ILE A 44 -44.39 10.06 -9.01
C ILE A 44 -45.54 10.94 -8.49
N ARG A 45 -46.60 11.14 -9.29
CA ARG A 45 -47.79 11.91 -8.90
C ARG A 45 -48.51 11.36 -7.65
N LYS A 46 -48.27 10.11 -7.27
CA LYS A 46 -48.81 9.52 -6.03
C LYS A 46 -48.16 10.11 -4.76
N TRP A 47 -47.06 10.85 -4.91
CA TRP A 47 -46.30 11.47 -3.84
C TRP A 47 -46.43 12.99 -3.92
N PRO A 48 -47.36 13.63 -3.17
CA PRO A 48 -47.68 15.05 -3.33
C PRO A 48 -46.51 16.01 -3.13
N TYR A 49 -45.51 15.63 -2.34
CA TYR A 49 -44.31 16.43 -2.09
C TYR A 49 -43.30 16.37 -3.24
N LEU A 50 -43.47 15.48 -4.22
CA LEU A 50 -42.67 15.40 -5.45
C LEU A 50 -43.39 16.08 -6.64
N SER A 51 -44.31 17.01 -6.38
CA SER A 51 -45.09 17.69 -7.42
C SER A 51 -44.25 18.48 -8.42
N GLU A 52 -43.05 18.90 -8.01
CA GLU A 52 -42.07 19.61 -8.85
C GLU A 52 -41.33 18.69 -9.83
N VAL A 53 -41.34 17.38 -9.59
CA VAL A 53 -40.58 16.39 -10.38
C VAL A 53 -41.36 16.06 -11.66
N ARG A 54 -40.76 16.43 -12.79
CA ARG A 54 -41.24 16.08 -14.13
C ARG A 54 -40.27 15.12 -14.80
N LEU A 55 -40.75 13.92 -15.12
CA LEU A 55 -40.00 12.89 -15.84
C LEU A 55 -40.37 12.95 -17.32
N PRO A 56 -39.39 13.05 -18.24
CA PRO A 56 -39.64 12.98 -19.67
C PRO A 56 -40.10 11.58 -20.08
N GLU A 57 -40.98 11.49 -21.08
CA GLU A 57 -41.37 10.23 -21.70
C GLU A 57 -40.50 10.02 -22.95
N ILE A 58 -39.65 8.98 -22.90
CA ILE A 58 -38.67 8.67 -23.95
C ILE A 58 -38.95 7.26 -24.45
N GLU A 59 -39.31 7.13 -25.74
CA GLU A 59 -39.47 5.85 -26.42
C GLU A 59 -38.14 5.38 -27.01
N ALA A 60 -37.18 5.05 -26.15
CA ALA A 60 -35.88 4.53 -26.55
C ALA A 60 -35.34 3.51 -25.55
N ASP A 61 -34.50 2.60 -26.04
CA ASP A 61 -33.78 1.66 -25.19
C ASP A 61 -32.66 2.36 -24.38
N VAL A 62 -32.35 1.81 -23.22
CA VAL A 62 -31.25 2.33 -22.37
C VAL A 62 -29.91 1.99 -23.02
N GLY A 63 -29.27 3.00 -23.62
CA GLY A 63 -27.97 2.87 -24.29
C GLY A 63 -26.75 3.21 -23.43
N LEU A 64 -26.95 3.86 -22.28
CA LEU A 64 -25.86 4.35 -21.43
C LEU A 64 -26.24 4.26 -19.94
N LEU A 65 -25.31 3.75 -19.14
CA LEU A 65 -25.39 3.78 -17.68
C LEU A 65 -24.34 4.74 -17.14
N ILE A 66 -24.78 5.76 -16.41
CA ILE A 66 -23.89 6.70 -15.72
C ILE A 66 -23.79 6.28 -14.26
N GLY A 67 -22.58 5.93 -13.84
CA GLY A 67 -22.29 5.56 -12.46
C GLY A 67 -21.92 6.76 -11.58
N ALA A 68 -21.74 6.49 -10.29
CA ALA A 68 -21.28 7.47 -9.31
C ALA A 68 -19.85 7.99 -9.56
N ASN A 69 -19.11 7.39 -10.50
CA ASN A 69 -17.79 7.86 -10.92
C ASN A 69 -17.84 9.16 -11.74
N CYS A 70 -19.00 9.55 -12.28
CA CYS A 70 -19.20 10.85 -12.90
C CYS A 70 -19.81 11.83 -11.88
N SER A 71 -18.99 12.41 -11.02
CA SER A 71 -19.43 13.34 -9.97
C SER A 71 -20.18 14.55 -10.53
N SER A 72 -19.74 15.09 -11.66
CA SER A 72 -20.37 16.23 -12.33
C SER A 72 -21.81 15.97 -12.76
N ALA A 73 -22.15 14.73 -13.17
CA ALA A 73 -23.52 14.36 -13.52
C ALA A 73 -24.40 14.07 -12.29
N MET A 74 -23.78 13.73 -11.15
CA MET A 74 -24.45 13.38 -9.89
C MET A 74 -24.55 14.55 -8.91
N GLU A 75 -23.97 15.71 -9.24
CA GLU A 75 -23.95 16.89 -8.37
C GLU A 75 -25.39 17.39 -8.11
N PRO A 76 -25.81 17.48 -6.83
CA PRO A 76 -27.16 17.91 -6.48
C PRO A 76 -27.29 19.43 -6.59
N TRP A 77 -28.22 19.91 -7.42
CA TRP A 77 -28.59 21.33 -7.52
C TRP A 77 -29.81 21.67 -6.69
N HIS A 78 -30.70 20.70 -6.50
CA HIS A 78 -31.88 20.82 -5.65
C HIS A 78 -32.27 19.44 -5.12
N VAL A 79 -32.64 19.36 -3.85
CA VAL A 79 -33.01 18.09 -3.20
C VAL A 79 -34.39 18.22 -2.56
N ILE A 80 -35.28 17.30 -2.93
CA ILE A 80 -36.58 17.12 -2.28
C ILE A 80 -36.48 15.90 -1.37
N ASN A 81 -36.48 16.13 -0.06
CA ASN A 81 -36.33 15.09 0.94
C ASN A 81 -37.51 14.12 0.94
N SER A 82 -37.23 12.85 1.27
CA SER A 82 -38.28 11.84 1.43
C SER A 82 -39.17 12.14 2.63
N ARG A 83 -40.41 11.64 2.57
CA ARG A 83 -41.34 11.65 3.71
C ARG A 83 -41.74 10.23 4.05
N ASN A 84 -41.68 9.88 5.35
CA ASN A 84 -42.11 8.59 5.88
C ASN A 84 -41.47 7.37 5.18
N GLY A 85 -40.17 7.43 4.88
CA GLY A 85 -39.46 6.35 4.17
C GLY A 85 -39.80 6.20 2.69
N GLY A 86 -40.53 7.16 2.10
CA GLY A 86 -40.83 7.22 0.68
C GLY A 86 -39.63 7.64 -0.20
N PRO A 87 -39.86 7.86 -1.50
CA PRO A 87 -38.81 8.29 -2.41
C PRO A 87 -38.38 9.73 -2.14
N TYR A 88 -37.14 10.06 -2.51
CA TYR A 88 -36.62 11.43 -2.56
C TYR A 88 -36.17 11.73 -3.99
N ALA A 89 -36.06 13.01 -4.34
CA ALA A 89 -35.63 13.42 -5.67
C ALA A 89 -34.48 14.41 -5.60
N VAL A 90 -33.57 14.31 -6.57
CA VAL A 90 -32.42 15.20 -6.73
C VAL A 90 -32.44 15.74 -8.15
N LYS A 91 -32.43 17.07 -8.29
CA LYS A 91 -32.19 17.71 -9.57
C LYS A 91 -30.69 17.82 -9.77
N THR A 92 -30.19 17.30 -10.88
CA THR A 92 -28.80 17.45 -11.31
C THR A 92 -28.74 18.19 -12.65
N ALA A 93 -27.52 18.38 -13.17
CA ALA A 93 -27.27 19.03 -14.45
C ALA A 93 -27.86 18.28 -15.68
N ILE A 94 -28.24 17.00 -15.53
CA ILE A 94 -28.82 16.18 -16.61
C ILE A 94 -30.31 15.85 -16.41
N GLY A 95 -30.93 16.36 -15.34
CA GLY A 95 -32.36 16.18 -15.07
C GLY A 95 -32.68 15.73 -13.65
N TRP A 96 -33.88 15.21 -13.45
CA TRP A 96 -34.35 14.70 -12.16
C TRP A 96 -33.98 13.23 -11.96
N VAL A 97 -33.37 12.92 -10.82
CA VAL A 97 -33.11 11.57 -10.33
C VAL A 97 -34.05 11.28 -9.17
N VAL A 98 -34.83 10.19 -9.26
CA VAL A 98 -35.70 9.73 -8.18
C VAL A 98 -35.07 8.52 -7.51
N ASN A 99 -34.95 8.57 -6.18
CA ASN A 99 -34.28 7.57 -5.37
C ASN A 99 -35.23 7.03 -4.29
N GLY A 100 -35.08 5.75 -3.94
CA GLY A 100 -35.90 5.10 -2.92
C GLY A 100 -37.13 4.38 -3.48
N PRO A 101 -37.99 3.82 -2.60
CA PRO A 101 -39.10 2.96 -3.01
C PRO A 101 -40.25 3.78 -3.62
N ILE A 102 -40.44 3.67 -4.94
CA ILE A 102 -41.52 4.38 -5.67
C ILE A 102 -42.84 3.60 -5.65
N ARG A 103 -42.74 2.27 -5.70
CA ARG A 103 -43.88 1.34 -5.64
C ARG A 103 -44.05 0.86 -4.20
N LYS A 104 -45.28 0.92 -3.69
CA LYS A 104 -45.62 0.31 -2.38
C LYS A 104 -45.48 -1.21 -2.48
N GLU A 105 -45.23 -1.85 -1.34
CA GLU A 105 -45.24 -3.31 -1.22
C GLU A 105 -46.45 -3.88 -1.96
N LEU A 106 -46.14 -4.75 -2.92
CA LEU A 106 -47.15 -5.51 -3.63
C LEU A 106 -47.92 -6.36 -2.62
N SER A 107 -49.21 -6.52 -2.82
CA SER A 107 -49.94 -7.56 -2.09
C SER A 107 -49.29 -8.92 -2.39
N GLU A 108 -49.33 -9.88 -1.46
CA GLU A 108 -48.75 -11.24 -1.63
C GLU A 108 -49.21 -11.98 -2.91
N LYS A 109 -50.21 -11.45 -3.62
CA LYS A 109 -50.80 -11.99 -4.84
C LYS A 109 -50.22 -11.42 -6.14
N GLU A 110 -49.39 -10.39 -6.09
CA GLU A 110 -48.78 -9.80 -7.29
C GLU A 110 -47.34 -10.31 -7.46
N LYS A 111 -46.97 -10.70 -8.69
CA LYS A 111 -45.58 -11.10 -8.98
C LYS A 111 -44.63 -9.95 -8.63
N PRO A 112 -43.56 -10.18 -7.85
CA PRO A 112 -42.58 -9.14 -7.57
C PRO A 112 -42.01 -8.61 -8.88
N PRO A 113 -41.83 -7.29 -9.05
CA PRO A 113 -41.16 -6.76 -10.22
C PRO A 113 -39.76 -7.38 -10.32
N HIS A 114 -39.27 -7.55 -11.54
CA HIS A 114 -37.95 -8.10 -11.78
C HIS A 114 -36.87 -7.20 -11.14
N CYS A 115 -36.45 -7.56 -9.92
CA CYS A 115 -35.44 -6.85 -9.17
C CYS A 115 -34.06 -7.30 -9.64
N SER A 116 -33.37 -6.44 -10.39
CA SER A 116 -31.98 -6.64 -10.80
C SER A 116 -31.07 -5.70 -10.02
N VAL A 117 -30.16 -6.26 -9.22
CA VAL A 117 -29.06 -5.50 -8.62
C VAL A 117 -27.83 -5.67 -9.50
N ASN A 118 -27.43 -4.60 -10.18
CA ASN A 118 -26.30 -4.65 -11.12
C ASN A 118 -25.04 -4.09 -10.46
N ARG A 119 -24.11 -4.98 -10.06
CA ARG A 119 -22.77 -4.57 -9.62
C ARG A 119 -21.80 -4.58 -10.80
N ILE A 120 -21.61 -3.43 -11.42
CA ILE A 120 -20.60 -3.27 -12.47
C ILE A 120 -19.29 -2.89 -11.79
N THR A 121 -18.30 -3.78 -11.85
CA THR A 121 -16.95 -3.49 -11.37
C THR A 121 -16.03 -3.42 -12.56
N VAL A 122 -15.43 -2.25 -12.79
CA VAL A 122 -14.36 -2.09 -13.76
C VAL A 122 -13.05 -2.24 -13.01
N THR A 123 -12.35 -3.34 -13.25
CA THR A 123 -11.04 -3.62 -12.69
C THR A 123 -10.01 -3.61 -13.80
N GLU A 124 -9.03 -2.70 -13.71
CA GLU A 124 -7.79 -2.81 -14.47
C GLU A 124 -6.98 -3.97 -13.87
N ILE A 125 -6.51 -4.88 -14.72
CA ILE A 125 -5.71 -6.05 -14.30
C ILE A 125 -4.49 -5.60 -13.48
N GLU A 126 -3.87 -4.48 -13.86
CA GLU A 126 -2.74 -3.88 -13.13
C GLU A 126 -3.11 -3.53 -11.69
N LYS A 127 -4.29 -2.96 -11.45
CA LYS A 127 -4.75 -2.63 -10.09
C LYS A 127 -5.07 -3.88 -9.28
N LEU A 128 -5.64 -4.91 -9.90
CA LEU A 128 -5.85 -6.20 -9.23
C LEU A 128 -4.53 -6.84 -8.84
N LEU A 129 -3.53 -6.78 -9.72
CA LEU A 129 -2.20 -7.29 -9.47
C LEU A 129 -1.53 -6.55 -8.31
N VAL A 130 -1.60 -5.21 -8.28
CA VAL A 130 -1.11 -4.40 -7.15
C VAL A 130 -1.86 -4.72 -5.85
N GLN A 131 -3.19 -4.84 -5.89
CA GLN A 131 -3.98 -5.20 -4.71
C GLN A 131 -3.62 -6.59 -4.18
N GLN A 132 -3.42 -7.56 -5.09
CA GLN A 132 -2.98 -8.90 -4.74
C GLN A 132 -1.59 -8.86 -4.11
N TYR A 133 -0.63 -8.14 -4.69
CA TYR A 133 0.70 -7.94 -4.09
C TYR A 133 0.62 -7.31 -2.70
N ASN A 134 -0.20 -6.26 -2.52
CA ASN A 134 -0.36 -5.62 -1.22
C ASN A 134 -1.05 -6.52 -0.17
N THR A 135 -1.83 -7.51 -0.61
CA THR A 135 -2.48 -8.50 0.27
C THR A 135 -1.51 -9.63 0.64
N ASP A 136 -0.74 -10.11 -0.33
CA ASP A 136 0.22 -11.19 -0.17
C ASP A 136 1.47 -10.73 0.60
N PHE A 137 1.83 -9.44 0.50
CA PHE A 137 3.00 -8.82 1.14
C PHE A 137 2.62 -7.55 1.91
N PRO A 138 1.89 -7.67 3.04
CA PRO A 138 1.45 -6.51 3.83
C PRO A 138 2.60 -5.78 4.55
N GLU A 139 3.80 -6.36 4.54
CA GLU A 139 5.04 -5.87 5.17
C GLU A 139 5.46 -4.47 4.66
N HIS A 140 4.98 -4.06 3.48
CA HIS A 140 5.23 -2.73 2.91
C HIS A 140 4.23 -1.63 3.31
N ASN A 141 3.14 -1.98 4.02
CA ASN A 141 2.15 -0.99 4.46
C ASN A 141 2.49 -0.32 5.80
N TYR A 142 3.56 -0.76 6.46
CA TYR A 142 4.15 -0.08 7.60
C TYR A 142 5.39 0.65 7.10
N ASP A 143 5.41 1.97 7.25
CA ASP A 143 6.62 2.78 7.14
C ASP A 143 7.52 2.44 8.34
N ASP A 144 8.05 1.22 8.36
CA ASP A 144 9.03 0.74 9.32
C ASP A 144 10.31 1.51 9.05
N LYS A 145 10.38 2.70 9.64
CA LYS A 145 11.63 3.45 9.75
C LYS A 145 12.60 2.53 10.48
N GLU A 146 13.69 2.14 9.81
CA GLU A 146 14.77 1.37 10.43
C GLU A 146 15.27 2.12 11.68
N GLU A 147 14.82 1.68 12.86
CA GLU A 147 15.31 2.20 14.12
C GLU A 147 16.44 1.32 14.64
N MET A 148 17.55 1.96 15.03
CA MET A 148 18.66 1.28 15.69
C MET A 148 18.20 0.62 17.00
N SER A 149 18.61 -0.64 17.21
CA SER A 149 18.45 -1.33 18.48
C SER A 149 19.16 -0.58 19.61
N GLN A 150 18.78 -0.85 20.87
CA GLN A 150 19.53 -0.35 22.02
C GLN A 150 21.00 -0.79 22.00
N GLU A 151 21.26 -2.01 21.51
CA GLU A 151 22.63 -2.53 21.37
C GLU A 151 23.40 -1.78 20.26
N ASP A 152 22.75 -1.48 19.13
CA ASP A 152 23.35 -0.70 18.04
C ASP A 152 23.67 0.74 18.47
N LYS A 153 22.77 1.36 19.25
CA LYS A 153 22.98 2.69 19.83
C LYS A 153 24.21 2.69 20.75
N GLN A 154 24.36 1.67 21.60
CA GLN A 154 25.53 1.53 22.48
C GLN A 154 26.83 1.29 21.69
N PHE A 155 26.78 0.43 20.68
CA PHE A 155 27.92 0.19 19.78
C PHE A 155 28.37 1.48 19.08
N MET A 156 27.43 2.19 18.46
CA MET A 156 27.71 3.44 17.75
C MET A 156 28.26 4.53 18.67
N GLN A 157 27.76 4.62 19.92
CA GLN A 157 28.32 5.53 20.93
C GLN A 157 29.77 5.14 21.31
N SER A 158 30.03 3.85 21.52
CA SER A 158 31.37 3.35 21.88
C SER A 158 32.38 3.61 20.75
N VAL A 159 32.01 3.30 19.51
CA VAL A 159 32.85 3.54 18.33
C VAL A 159 33.13 5.03 18.19
N LYS A 160 32.10 5.89 18.18
CA LYS A 160 32.27 7.35 18.06
C LYS A 160 33.18 7.92 19.15
N LYS A 161 33.08 7.44 20.38
CA LYS A 161 33.89 7.92 21.50
C LYS A 161 35.36 7.51 21.43
N THR A 162 35.63 6.32 20.89
CA THR A 162 36.98 5.72 20.91
C THR A 162 37.70 5.80 19.57
N THR A 163 37.04 6.33 18.53
CA THR A 163 37.67 6.53 17.22
C THR A 163 38.67 7.67 17.28
N THR A 164 39.96 7.35 17.16
CA THR A 164 41.04 8.32 16.97
C THR A 164 41.71 8.10 15.62
N PHE A 165 42.27 9.16 15.05
CA PHE A 165 43.08 9.07 13.84
C PHE A 165 44.54 9.32 14.22
N GLU A 166 45.34 8.26 14.18
CA GLU A 166 46.74 8.28 14.61
C GLU A 166 47.61 7.65 13.52
N ASN A 167 48.69 8.33 13.15
CA ASN A 167 49.68 7.85 12.16
C ASN A 167 49.09 7.38 10.82
N GLY A 168 48.04 8.03 10.33
CA GLY A 168 47.40 7.68 9.05
C GLY A 168 46.37 6.55 9.14
N HIS A 169 46.07 6.06 10.34
CA HIS A 169 45.12 4.97 10.57
C HIS A 169 44.00 5.39 11.53
N TYR A 170 42.79 4.88 11.27
CA TYR A 170 41.68 4.95 12.22
C TYR A 170 41.85 3.85 13.27
N SER A 171 42.03 4.26 14.52
CA SER A 171 42.05 3.39 15.67
C SER A 171 40.69 3.47 16.36
N ILE A 172 40.05 2.32 16.56
CA ILE A 172 38.82 2.22 17.34
C ILE A 172 39.10 1.43 18.60
N GLY A 173 38.48 1.82 19.71
CA GLY A 173 38.49 1.02 20.92
C GLY A 173 37.77 -0.31 20.68
N LEU A 174 38.26 -1.38 21.31
CA LEU A 174 37.63 -2.69 21.17
C LEU A 174 36.17 -2.61 21.67
N PRO A 175 35.17 -2.90 20.82
CA PRO A 175 33.76 -2.70 21.16
C PRO A 175 33.26 -3.83 22.07
N LEU A 176 33.65 -3.77 23.35
CA LEU A 176 33.23 -4.74 24.36
C LEU A 176 31.81 -4.40 24.85
N LYS A 177 30.95 -5.42 24.95
CA LYS A 177 29.60 -5.30 25.54
C LYS A 177 29.64 -4.75 26.97
N ASN A 178 30.69 -5.04 27.72
CA ASN A 178 30.91 -4.49 29.06
C ASN A 178 32.38 -4.16 29.31
N HIS A 179 32.70 -2.86 29.40
CA HIS A 179 34.06 -2.37 29.62
C HIS A 179 34.58 -2.58 31.05
N LYS A 180 33.71 -3.01 31.98
CA LYS A 180 34.07 -3.18 33.40
C LYS A 180 34.41 -4.62 33.79
N LEU A 181 34.36 -5.58 32.86
CA LEU A 181 34.67 -6.96 33.19
C LEU A 181 36.19 -7.16 33.30
N PRO A 182 36.71 -7.68 34.42
CA PRO A 182 38.11 -8.04 34.52
C PRO A 182 38.40 -9.14 33.49
N MET A 183 39.34 -8.88 32.58
CA MET A 183 39.79 -9.88 31.62
C MET A 183 40.42 -11.05 32.39
N PRO A 184 40.03 -12.31 32.12
CA PRO A 184 40.54 -13.45 32.86
C PRO A 184 42.05 -13.61 32.65
N LYS A 185 42.78 -13.97 33.71
CA LYS A 185 44.23 -14.20 33.66
C LYS A 185 44.53 -15.43 32.78
N ASN A 186 44.88 -15.20 31.52
CA ASN A 186 45.06 -16.25 30.50
C ASN A 186 46.50 -16.79 30.40
N ARG A 187 47.41 -16.42 31.32
CA ARG A 187 48.84 -16.76 31.26
C ARG A 187 49.12 -18.26 31.10
N CYS A 188 48.47 -19.11 31.90
CA CYS A 188 48.67 -20.56 31.84
C CYS A 188 48.31 -21.13 30.45
N MET A 189 47.17 -20.70 29.88
CA MET A 189 46.78 -21.12 28.53
C MET A 189 47.74 -20.60 27.46
N ALA A 190 48.23 -19.36 27.59
CA ALA A 190 49.22 -18.80 26.67
C ALA A 190 50.55 -19.58 26.71
N GLU A 191 51.03 -19.94 27.90
CA GLU A 191 52.23 -20.75 28.10
C GLU A 191 52.09 -22.16 27.50
N GLN A 192 50.94 -22.82 27.70
CA GLN A 192 50.66 -24.13 27.09
C GLN A 192 50.62 -24.07 25.55
N ARG A 193 50.00 -23.02 24.99
CA ARG A 193 49.99 -22.79 23.54
C ARG A 193 51.40 -22.57 23.01
N LEU A 194 52.23 -21.79 23.72
CA LEU A 194 53.63 -21.57 23.37
C LEU A 194 54.44 -22.87 23.39
N ALA A 195 54.25 -23.72 24.41
CA ALA A 195 54.92 -25.02 24.51
C ALA A 195 54.53 -25.95 23.33
N SER A 196 53.25 -25.96 22.98
CA SER A 196 52.75 -26.72 21.83
C SER A 196 53.32 -26.21 20.50
N LEU A 197 53.39 -24.89 20.35
CA LEU A 197 53.97 -24.24 19.17
C LEU A 197 55.47 -24.55 19.04
N ARG A 198 56.22 -24.51 20.14
CA ARG A 198 57.63 -24.93 20.18
C ARG A 198 57.85 -26.37 19.74
N ARG A 199 56.97 -27.30 20.17
CA ARG A 199 57.02 -28.69 19.72
C ARG A 199 56.76 -28.80 18.22
N LYS A 200 55.83 -28.00 17.69
CA LYS A 200 55.53 -27.96 16.25
C LYS A 200 56.73 -27.46 15.44
N PHE A 201 57.41 -26.40 15.88
CA PHE A 201 58.63 -25.90 15.22
C PHE A 201 59.76 -26.92 15.15
N ARG A 202 59.91 -27.78 16.18
CA ARG A 202 60.93 -28.84 16.16
C ARG A 202 60.57 -29.99 15.21
N LYS A 203 59.27 -30.26 15.04
CA LYS A 203 58.78 -31.35 14.20
C LYS A 203 58.80 -30.97 12.72
N ASP A 204 58.57 -29.70 12.41
CA ASP A 204 58.47 -29.18 11.04
C ASP A 204 59.31 -27.90 10.90
N PRO A 205 60.54 -28.02 10.37
CA PRO A 205 61.42 -26.89 10.13
C PRO A 205 60.89 -25.90 9.09
N GLY A 206 60.10 -26.35 8.11
CA GLY A 206 59.51 -25.46 7.09
C GLY A 206 58.48 -24.52 7.71
N PHE A 207 57.58 -25.06 8.54
CA PHE A 207 56.61 -24.26 9.28
C PHE A 207 57.26 -23.24 10.23
N TYR A 208 58.44 -23.54 10.77
CA TYR A 208 59.18 -22.61 11.61
C TYR A 208 59.65 -21.38 10.84
N GLU A 209 60.25 -21.56 9.66
CA GLU A 209 60.72 -20.43 8.84
C GLU A 209 59.55 -19.58 8.33
N ASP A 210 58.46 -20.21 7.88
CA ASP A 210 57.24 -19.49 7.46
C ASP A 210 56.65 -18.65 8.61
N TYR A 211 56.57 -19.23 9.82
CA TYR A 211 56.06 -18.53 10.99
C TYR A 211 56.95 -17.37 11.41
N LYS A 212 58.28 -17.54 11.32
CA LYS A 212 59.25 -16.49 11.63
C LYS A 212 59.13 -15.33 10.65
N CYS A 213 59.11 -15.63 9.35
CA CYS A 213 58.90 -14.63 8.30
C CYS A 213 57.58 -13.87 8.50
N PHE A 214 56.49 -14.58 8.83
CA PHE A 214 55.21 -13.94 9.15
C PHE A 214 55.31 -12.98 10.34
N MET A 215 55.90 -13.41 11.46
CA MET A 215 56.01 -12.58 12.66
C MET A 215 56.92 -11.37 12.44
N ASP A 216 58.02 -11.53 11.70
CA ASP A 216 58.90 -10.41 11.33
C ASP A 216 58.15 -9.40 10.47
N ASN A 217 57.38 -9.85 9.47
CA ASN A 217 56.51 -8.98 8.66
C ASN A 217 55.45 -8.25 9.50
N VAL A 218 54.83 -8.92 10.48
CA VAL A 218 53.81 -8.32 11.37
C VAL A 218 54.42 -7.22 12.23
N VAL A 219 55.66 -7.39 12.69
CA VAL A 219 56.39 -6.38 13.47
C VAL A 219 56.89 -5.25 12.59
N GLU A 220 57.44 -5.54 11.41
CA GLU A 220 57.94 -4.54 10.46
C GLU A 220 56.82 -3.62 9.96
N LYS A 221 55.63 -4.18 9.69
CA LYS A 221 54.43 -3.41 9.30
C LYS A 221 53.77 -2.68 10.47
N GLY A 222 54.28 -2.82 11.70
CA GLY A 222 53.77 -2.13 12.88
C GLY A 222 52.45 -2.70 13.45
N TYR A 223 51.99 -3.86 12.97
CA TYR A 223 50.77 -4.51 13.49
C TYR A 223 50.98 -5.13 14.89
N ALA A 224 52.23 -5.39 15.28
CA ALA A 224 52.58 -5.80 16.63
C ALA A 224 53.83 -5.06 17.13
N VAL A 225 53.82 -4.69 18.42
CA VAL A 225 54.95 -4.03 19.09
C VAL A 225 55.57 -4.99 20.10
N ARG A 226 56.90 -5.05 20.13
CA ARG A 226 57.63 -5.83 21.15
C ARG A 226 57.43 -5.16 22.51
N VAL A 227 56.79 -5.86 23.43
CA VAL A 227 56.57 -5.39 24.80
C VAL A 227 57.89 -5.51 25.58
N ARG A 228 58.33 -4.43 26.23
CA ARG A 228 59.50 -4.48 27.13
C ARG A 228 59.13 -5.30 28.37
N MET A 229 59.94 -6.30 28.72
CA MET A 229 59.74 -7.02 29.98
C MET A 229 60.08 -6.09 31.14
N THR A 230 59.07 -5.57 31.83
CA THR A 230 59.23 -5.02 33.17
C THR A 230 59.37 -6.19 34.14
N SER A 231 60.53 -6.29 34.79
CA SER A 231 60.79 -7.25 35.88
C SER A 231 59.88 -6.99 37.08
#